data_AF-A0A7Y1T3C0-F1
#
_entry.id   AF-A0A7Y1T3C0-F1
#
_cell.length_a   1.000
_cell.length_b   1.000
_cell.length_c   1.000
_cell.angle_alpha   90.00
_cell.angle_beta   90.00
_cell.angle_gamma   90.00
#
_symmetry.space_group_name_H-M   'P 1'
#
loop_
_entity.id
_entity.type
_entity.pdbx_description
1 polymer ?
#
loop_
_entity_poly.entity_id
_entity_poly.type
_entity_poly.pdbx_seq_one_letter_code
_entity_poly.pdbx_strand_id
1 'polypeptide(L)'
;MAKFFSHFRQKLLANNRTGRYFTYALGEIILVVIGILIALQINNWNESRKKVILKNTYLSRLINDVKKDTSNINYLVKELNINQSSITNLISTLGQENISPELDSALVAFYNRGWVISDFVATANTYTDLSQTGNMNIISNTDLVDEIIRYYGFIKVIEHSNNINKDWITPLDQELAVVTKSFELDPTTAKLFKHNNRNDALENLLNSKDLLERTAAG
;
A
#
# COMPACT_ATOMS: atom_id res chain seq x y z
N MET A 1 -11.46 60.34 10.23
CA MET A 1 -10.68 60.46 8.99
C MET A 1 -11.47 61.06 7.81
N ALA A 2 -12.68 60.60 7.48
CA ALA A 2 -13.46 61.12 6.33
C ALA A 2 -13.71 62.65 6.34
N LYS A 3 -13.95 63.26 7.51
CA LYS A 3 -14.16 64.72 7.61
C LYS A 3 -12.91 65.55 7.32
N PHE A 4 -11.72 65.03 7.63
CA PHE A 4 -10.45 65.73 7.42
C PHE A 4 -10.11 65.85 5.93
N PHE A 5 -10.35 64.77 5.17
CA PHE A 5 -10.20 64.77 3.71
C PHE A 5 -11.26 65.62 2.99
N SER A 6 -12.46 65.78 3.57
CA SER A 6 -13.52 66.63 3.00
C SER A 6 -13.14 68.12 2.98
N HIS A 7 -12.54 68.62 4.07
CA HIS A 7 -12.12 70.02 4.19
C HIS A 7 -10.91 70.33 3.30
N PHE A 8 -10.01 69.36 3.15
CA PHE A 8 -8.85 69.51 2.26
C PHE A 8 -9.28 69.60 0.79
N ARG A 9 -10.30 68.83 0.37
CA ARG A 9 -10.91 68.93 -0.97
C ARG A 9 -11.56 70.29 -1.23
N GLN A 10 -12.33 70.83 -0.28
CA GLN A 10 -12.99 72.13 -0.45
C GLN A 10 -11.99 73.30 -0.54
N LYS A 11 -10.91 73.29 0.24
CA LYS A 11 -9.90 74.36 0.22
C LYS A 11 -8.99 74.34 -1.02
N LEU A 12 -8.86 73.20 -1.69
CA LEU A 12 -8.01 73.02 -2.87
C LEU A 12 -8.74 73.25 -4.20
N LEU A 13 -10.04 72.94 -4.26
CA LEU A 13 -10.90 73.25 -5.42
C LEU A 13 -11.06 74.76 -5.64
N ALA A 14 -10.99 75.56 -4.58
CA ALA A 14 -11.08 77.02 -4.65
C ALA A 14 -9.87 77.73 -5.30
N ASN A 15 -8.77 77.01 -5.62
CA ASN A 15 -7.48 77.64 -5.94
C ASN A 15 -6.95 77.37 -7.37
N ASN A 16 -7.74 76.84 -8.32
CA ASN A 16 -7.30 76.57 -9.72
C ASN A 16 -5.99 75.74 -9.85
N ARG A 17 -5.62 74.93 -8.84
CA ARG A 17 -4.42 74.07 -8.84
C ARG A 17 -4.75 72.59 -9.08
N THR A 18 -5.64 72.31 -10.02
CA THR A 18 -6.07 70.94 -10.40
C THR A 18 -4.89 70.02 -10.71
N GLY A 19 -3.82 70.52 -11.36
CA GLY A 19 -2.62 69.73 -11.66
C GLY A 19 -1.90 69.17 -10.43
N ARG A 20 -1.85 69.92 -9.32
CA ARG A 20 -1.23 69.44 -8.06
C ARG A 20 -2.09 68.36 -7.39
N TYR A 21 -3.41 68.46 -7.48
CA TYR A 21 -4.31 67.44 -6.93
C TYR A 21 -4.14 66.09 -7.62
N PHE A 22 -4.00 66.09 -8.95
CA PHE A 22 -3.73 64.87 -9.71
C PHE A 22 -2.41 64.20 -9.33
N THR A 23 -1.33 64.95 -9.13
CA THR A 23 -0.04 64.37 -8.73
C THR A 23 -0.07 63.75 -7.33
N TYR A 24 -0.80 64.35 -6.39
CA TYR A 24 -0.94 63.78 -5.03
C TYR A 24 -1.84 62.55 -5.01
N ALA A 25 -2.98 62.59 -5.72
CA ALA A 25 -3.89 61.43 -5.81
C ALA A 25 -3.23 60.25 -6.54
N LEU A 26 -2.40 60.50 -7.56
CA LEU A 26 -1.63 59.45 -8.24
C LEU A 26 -0.59 58.82 -7.29
N GLY A 27 0.08 59.63 -6.48
CA GLY A 27 1.01 59.13 -5.45
C GLY A 27 0.33 58.25 -4.41
N GLU A 28 -0.88 58.61 -3.97
CA GLU A 28 -1.69 57.82 -3.03
C GLU A 28 -2.11 56.48 -3.65
N ILE A 29 -2.56 56.47 -4.90
CA ILE A 29 -2.90 55.23 -5.63
C ILE A 29 -1.67 54.32 -5.75
N ILE A 30 -0.51 54.87 -6.13
CA ILE A 30 0.75 54.10 -6.24
C ILE A 30 1.13 53.50 -4.87
N LEU A 31 1.03 54.26 -3.79
CA LEU A 31 1.30 53.77 -2.43
C LEU A 31 0.35 52.63 -2.02
N VAL A 32 -0.94 52.76 -2.30
CA VAL A 32 -1.94 51.71 -2.04
C VAL A 32 -1.64 50.45 -2.87
N VAL A 33 -1.31 50.61 -4.15
CA VAL A 33 -0.95 49.49 -5.04
C VAL A 33 0.29 48.78 -4.52
N ILE A 34 1.34 49.50 -4.12
CA ILE A 34 2.55 48.92 -3.50
C ILE A 34 2.18 48.15 -2.23
N GLY A 35 1.33 48.73 -1.37
CA GLY A 35 0.86 48.05 -0.16
C GLY A 35 0.15 46.72 -0.45
N ILE A 36 -0.74 46.70 -1.45
CA ILE A 36 -1.44 45.49 -1.89
C ILE A 36 -0.47 44.46 -2.47
N LEU A 37 0.49 44.88 -3.30
CA LEU A 37 1.48 43.99 -3.91
C LEU A 37 2.38 43.34 -2.84
N ILE A 38 2.83 44.11 -1.85
CA ILE A 38 3.62 43.58 -0.73
C ILE A 38 2.79 42.57 0.07
N ALA A 39 1.53 42.89 0.39
CA ALA A 39 0.65 41.98 1.10
C ALA A 39 0.43 40.66 0.33
N LEU A 40 0.18 40.74 -0.97
CA LEU A 40 0.05 39.58 -1.85
C LEU A 40 1.36 38.78 -1.91
N GLN A 41 2.51 39.45 -1.97
CA GLN A 41 3.80 38.79 -2.04
C GLN A 41 4.14 38.04 -0.74
N ILE A 42 3.85 38.63 0.42
CA ILE A 42 3.99 37.96 1.72
C ILE A 42 3.06 36.73 1.79
N ASN A 43 1.82 36.85 1.32
CA ASN A 43 0.88 35.73 1.29
C ASN A 43 1.37 34.60 0.37
N ASN A 44 1.81 34.93 -0.85
CA ASN A 44 2.35 33.97 -1.82
C ASN A 44 3.60 33.26 -1.30
N TRP A 45 4.47 33.98 -0.59
CA TRP A 45 5.66 33.40 0.05
C TRP A 45 5.28 32.41 1.16
N ASN A 46 4.30 32.76 2.00
CA ASN A 46 3.80 31.87 3.04
C ASN A 46 3.18 30.60 2.45
N GLU A 47 2.36 30.73 1.40
CA GLU A 47 1.76 29.58 0.71
C GLU A 47 2.82 28.69 0.04
N SER A 48 3.83 29.27 -0.60
CA SER A 48 4.96 28.52 -1.16
C SER A 48 5.70 27.73 -0.08
N ARG A 49 5.96 28.34 1.08
CA ARG A 49 6.59 27.65 2.22
C ARG A 49 5.77 26.47 2.72
N LYS A 50 4.46 26.65 2.89
CA LYS A 50 3.55 25.55 3.29
C LYS A 50 3.56 24.41 2.28
N LYS A 51 3.54 24.71 0.98
CA LYS A 51 3.64 23.69 -0.08
C LYS A 51 4.94 22.90 0.00
N VAL A 52 6.08 23.56 0.25
CA VAL A 52 7.38 22.88 0.42
C VAL A 52 7.39 21.95 1.63
N ILE A 53 6.85 22.41 2.78
CA ILE A 53 6.73 21.58 3.98
C ILE A 53 5.87 20.36 3.69
N LEU A 54 4.69 20.56 3.12
CA LEU A 54 3.76 19.48 2.78
C LEU A 54 4.38 18.47 1.82
N LYS A 55 5.07 18.93 0.77
CA LYS A 55 5.83 18.07 -0.15
C LYS A 55 6.84 17.20 0.59
N ASN A 56 7.65 17.79 1.46
CA ASN A 56 8.67 17.04 2.21
C ASN A 56 8.05 16.02 3.16
N THR A 57 6.91 16.35 3.79
CA THR A 57 6.14 15.41 4.61
C THR A 57 5.66 14.22 3.79
N TYR A 58 5.08 14.45 2.60
CA TYR A 58 4.63 13.37 1.72
C TYR A 58 5.77 12.50 1.21
N LEU A 59 6.89 13.09 0.78
CA LEU A 59 8.06 12.33 0.33
C LEU A 59 8.63 11.46 1.46
N SER A 60 8.71 11.99 2.68
CA SER A 60 9.15 11.22 3.85
C SER A 60 8.20 10.04 4.16
N ARG A 61 6.89 10.27 4.07
CA ARG A 61 5.88 9.22 4.24
C ARG A 61 5.99 8.14 3.15
N LEU A 62 6.12 8.52 1.88
CA LEU A 62 6.32 7.58 0.78
C LEU A 62 7.58 6.73 0.95
N ILE A 63 8.70 7.34 1.37
CA ILE A 63 9.94 6.60 1.65
C ILE A 63 9.72 5.58 2.78
N ASN A 64 8.99 5.96 3.84
CA ASN A 64 8.70 5.04 4.93
C ASN A 64 7.76 3.91 4.51
N ASP A 65 6.78 4.18 3.65
CA ASP A 65 5.88 3.16 3.10
C ASP A 65 6.67 2.13 2.27
N VAL A 66 7.55 2.58 1.36
CA VAL A 66 8.43 1.68 0.58
C VAL A 66 9.38 0.86 1.46
N LYS A 67 9.90 1.45 2.55
CA LYS A 67 10.73 0.70 3.52
C LYS A 67 9.93 -0.39 4.23
N LYS A 68 8.68 -0.11 4.60
CA LYS A 68 7.80 -1.11 5.22
C LYS A 68 7.48 -2.23 4.25
N ASP A 69 7.13 -1.89 3.01
CA ASP A 69 6.91 -2.90 1.95
C ASP A 69 8.13 -3.77 1.75
N THR A 70 9.33 -3.18 1.68
CA THR A 70 10.58 -3.94 1.57
C THR A 70 10.76 -4.92 2.74
N SER A 71 10.50 -4.47 3.98
CA SER A 71 10.60 -5.34 5.16
C SER A 71 9.57 -6.47 5.13
N ASN A 72 8.32 -6.15 4.76
CA ASN A 72 7.23 -7.12 4.68
C ASN A 72 7.51 -8.17 3.59
N ILE A 73 7.96 -7.74 2.41
CA ILE A 73 8.32 -8.63 1.30
C ILE A 73 9.48 -9.56 1.73
N ASN A 74 10.51 -9.04 2.39
CA ASN A 74 11.61 -9.89 2.87
C ASN A 74 11.16 -10.93 3.90
N TYR A 75 10.22 -10.56 4.78
CA TYR A 75 9.60 -11.51 5.70
C TYR A 75 8.81 -12.57 4.93
N LEU A 76 7.97 -12.17 3.97
CA LEU A 76 7.19 -13.09 3.15
C LEU A 76 8.08 -14.07 2.36
N VAL A 77 9.16 -13.60 1.75
CA VAL A 77 10.13 -14.46 1.06
C VAL A 77 10.72 -15.50 2.00
N LYS A 78 11.05 -15.11 3.23
CA LYS A 78 11.56 -16.05 4.24
C LYS A 78 10.52 -17.12 4.60
N GLU A 79 9.27 -16.73 4.83
CA GLU A 79 8.20 -17.68 5.15
C GLU A 79 7.91 -18.61 3.97
N LEU A 80 7.88 -18.10 2.74
CA LEU A 80 7.70 -18.91 1.53
C LEU A 80 8.80 -19.95 1.36
N ASN A 81 10.06 -19.62 1.65
CA ASN A 81 11.17 -20.58 1.61
C ASN A 81 11.01 -21.71 2.65
N ILE A 82 10.50 -21.38 3.84
CA ILE A 82 10.20 -22.37 4.88
C ILE A 82 9.06 -23.29 4.41
N ASN A 83 7.98 -22.72 3.87
CA ASN A 83 6.83 -23.47 3.37
C ASN A 83 7.24 -24.40 2.22
N GLN A 84 8.02 -23.89 1.27
CA GLN A 84 8.55 -24.68 0.15
C GLN A 84 9.41 -25.86 0.64
N SER A 85 10.22 -25.65 1.68
CA SER A 85 11.03 -26.72 2.27
C SER A 85 10.15 -27.79 2.90
N SER A 86 9.08 -27.40 3.61
CA SER A 86 8.10 -28.34 4.18
C SER A 86 7.37 -29.15 3.10
N ILE A 87 6.94 -28.49 2.01
CA ILE A 87 6.28 -29.14 0.87
C ILE A 87 7.24 -30.12 0.17
N THR A 88 8.47 -29.69 -0.12
CA THR A 88 9.48 -30.53 -0.78
C THR A 88 9.80 -31.77 0.06
N ASN A 89 9.90 -31.60 1.38
CA ASN A 89 10.11 -32.73 2.29
C ASN A 89 8.94 -33.71 2.24
N LEU A 90 7.69 -33.23 2.29
CA LEU A 90 6.49 -34.07 2.17
C LEU A 90 6.44 -34.84 0.84
N ILE A 91 6.71 -34.16 -0.28
CA ILE A 91 6.74 -34.82 -1.60
C ILE A 91 7.80 -35.92 -1.61
N SER A 92 8.99 -35.66 -1.06
CA SER A 92 10.07 -36.64 -1.05
C SER A 92 9.75 -37.88 -0.20
N THR A 93 9.06 -37.73 0.93
CA THR A 93 8.66 -38.85 1.79
C THR A 93 7.48 -39.62 1.21
N LEU A 94 6.49 -38.94 0.60
CA LEU A 94 5.41 -39.59 -0.15
C LEU A 94 5.94 -40.45 -1.31
N GLY A 95 7.03 -40.03 -1.95
CA GLY A 95 7.68 -40.79 -3.02
C GLY A 95 8.29 -42.13 -2.58
N GLN A 96 8.42 -42.38 -1.26
CA GLN A 96 8.94 -43.65 -0.74
C GLN A 96 7.87 -44.73 -0.58
N GLU A 97 6.59 -44.39 -0.81
CA GLU A 97 5.44 -45.31 -0.87
C GLU A 97 5.25 -46.22 0.36
N ASN A 98 5.76 -45.80 1.52
CA ASN A 98 5.67 -46.54 2.77
C ASN A 98 5.28 -45.62 3.92
N ILE A 99 4.46 -46.12 4.85
CA ILE A 99 4.14 -45.41 6.08
C ILE A 99 5.38 -45.44 6.99
N SER A 100 5.89 -44.25 7.35
CA SER A 100 7.05 -44.11 8.22
C SER A 100 6.90 -42.94 9.20
N PRO A 101 7.64 -42.93 10.33
CA PRO A 101 7.71 -41.77 11.22
C PRO A 101 8.14 -40.47 10.52
N GLU A 102 8.97 -40.58 9.48
CA GLU A 102 9.43 -39.45 8.66
C GLU A 102 8.29 -38.86 7.83
N LEU A 103 7.44 -39.70 7.22
CA LEU A 103 6.24 -39.26 6.51
C LEU A 103 5.28 -38.54 7.49
N ASP A 104 5.09 -39.11 8.67
CA ASP A 104 4.24 -38.53 9.71
C ASP A 104 4.69 -37.14 10.13
N SER A 105 6.00 -36.98 10.40
CA SER A 105 6.63 -35.71 10.74
C SER A 105 6.54 -34.68 9.60
N ALA A 106 6.74 -35.12 8.35
CA ALA A 106 6.63 -34.27 7.17
C ALA A 106 5.20 -33.73 6.98
N LEU A 107 4.18 -34.56 7.23
CA LEU A 107 2.77 -34.15 7.19
C LEU A 107 2.43 -33.13 8.26
N VAL A 108 2.89 -33.36 9.50
CA VAL A 108 2.70 -32.39 10.58
C VAL A 108 3.36 -31.05 10.24
N ALA A 109 4.57 -31.06 9.68
CA ALA A 109 5.26 -29.85 9.24
C ALA A 109 4.50 -29.13 8.10
N PHE A 110 3.93 -29.89 7.16
CA PHE A 110 3.09 -29.35 6.08
C PHE A 110 1.83 -28.66 6.62
N TYR A 111 1.05 -29.30 7.50
CA TYR A 111 -0.16 -28.67 8.05
C TYR A 111 0.14 -27.45 8.92
N ASN A 112 1.27 -27.46 9.63
CA ASN A 112 1.66 -26.32 10.46
C ASN A 112 2.13 -25.11 9.64
N ARG A 113 2.71 -25.33 8.45
CA ARG A 113 3.38 -24.25 7.68
C ARG A 113 3.19 -24.35 6.17
N GLY A 114 3.42 -25.52 5.58
CA GLY A 114 3.30 -25.74 4.13
C GLY A 114 1.92 -25.40 3.55
N TRP A 115 0.85 -25.56 4.32
CA TRP A 115 -0.54 -25.22 3.94
C TRP A 115 -0.87 -23.72 4.06
N VAL A 116 -0.01 -22.93 4.71
CA VAL A 116 -0.30 -21.52 4.96
C VAL A 116 0.04 -20.68 3.73
N ILE A 117 -0.99 -20.10 3.12
CA ILE A 117 -0.85 -19.14 2.02
C ILE A 117 -0.69 -17.74 2.61
N SER A 118 0.49 -17.16 2.46
CA SER A 118 0.80 -15.82 2.96
C SER A 118 0.24 -14.74 2.05
N ASP A 119 -0.44 -13.75 2.67
CA ASP A 119 -0.99 -12.60 1.96
C ASP A 119 0.07 -11.51 1.78
N PHE A 120 0.08 -10.90 0.60
CA PHE A 120 0.81 -9.67 0.33
C PHE A 120 -0.17 -8.48 0.29
N VAL A 121 0.00 -7.55 1.23
CA VAL A 121 -0.78 -6.30 1.29
C VAL A 121 0.18 -5.13 1.09
N ALA A 122 -0.09 -4.29 0.09
CA ALA A 122 0.77 -3.16 -0.23
C ALA A 122 0.55 -1.97 0.72
N THR A 123 1.63 -1.31 1.15
CA THR A 123 1.57 -0.10 1.98
C THR A 123 1.29 1.13 1.10
N ALA A 124 0.05 1.27 0.62
CA ALA A 124 -0.32 2.32 -0.34
C ALA A 124 -0.99 3.57 0.26
N ASN A 125 -1.10 3.69 1.58
CA ASN A 125 -1.89 4.74 2.23
C ASN A 125 -1.48 6.17 1.83
N THR A 126 -0.18 6.45 1.77
CA THR A 126 0.30 7.79 1.40
C THR A 126 0.06 8.09 -0.07
N TYR A 127 0.23 7.09 -0.95
CA TYR A 127 -0.08 7.23 -2.37
C TYR A 127 -1.58 7.45 -2.60
N THR A 128 -2.43 6.69 -1.92
CA THR A 128 -3.89 6.83 -1.98
C THR A 128 -4.31 8.23 -1.54
N ASP A 129 -3.77 8.75 -0.43
CA ASP A 129 -4.01 10.12 0.03
C ASP A 129 -3.58 11.15 -1.04
N LEU A 130 -2.36 11.05 -1.59
CA LEU A 130 -1.87 11.94 -2.65
C LEU A 130 -2.76 11.91 -3.90
N SER A 131 -3.22 10.73 -4.30
CA SER A 131 -4.07 10.52 -5.48
C SER A 131 -5.48 11.07 -5.27
N GLN A 132 -6.10 10.80 -4.11
CA GLN A 132 -7.48 11.20 -3.82
C GLN A 132 -7.62 12.69 -3.50
N THR A 133 -6.62 13.29 -2.86
CA THR A 133 -6.65 14.72 -2.49
C THR A 133 -6.19 15.65 -3.62
N GLY A 134 -5.65 15.10 -4.72
CA GLY A 134 -5.04 15.90 -5.79
C GLY A 134 -3.70 16.55 -5.42
N ASN A 135 -3.14 16.19 -4.27
CA ASN A 135 -1.89 16.75 -3.75
C ASN A 135 -0.65 16.28 -4.53
N MET A 136 -0.78 15.39 -5.53
CA MET A 136 0.35 14.98 -6.37
C MET A 136 1.06 16.19 -7.03
N ASN A 137 0.32 17.26 -7.31
CA ASN A 137 0.85 18.48 -7.93
C ASN A 137 1.88 19.26 -7.07
N ILE A 138 1.98 18.98 -5.76
CA ILE A 138 2.98 19.62 -4.90
C ILE A 138 4.40 19.09 -5.18
N ILE A 139 4.49 17.92 -5.83
CA ILE A 139 5.74 17.32 -6.28
C ILE A 139 6.00 17.86 -7.68
N SER A 140 6.85 18.88 -7.77
CA SER A 140 7.12 19.56 -9.05
C SER A 140 7.92 18.73 -10.07
N ASN A 141 8.58 17.67 -9.62
CA ASN A 141 9.33 16.77 -10.50
C ASN A 141 8.34 15.75 -11.10
N THR A 142 8.01 15.93 -12.39
CA THR A 142 7.06 15.09 -13.12
C THR A 142 7.56 13.66 -13.29
N ASP A 143 8.87 13.47 -13.54
CA ASP A 143 9.46 12.14 -13.70
C ASP A 143 9.32 11.32 -12.41
N LEU A 144 9.56 11.95 -11.26
CA LEU A 144 9.36 11.34 -9.95
C LEU A 144 7.88 10.98 -9.71
N VAL A 145 6.95 11.85 -10.11
CA VAL A 145 5.51 11.56 -10.01
C VAL A 145 5.15 10.33 -10.83
N ASP A 146 5.65 10.24 -12.06
CA ASP A 146 5.40 9.10 -12.95
C ASP A 146 6.00 7.80 -12.41
N GLU A 147 7.19 7.86 -11.81
CA GLU A 147 7.81 6.72 -11.12
C GLU A 147 6.99 6.25 -9.92
N ILE A 148 6.50 7.17 -9.09
CA ILE A 148 5.62 6.86 -7.95
C ILE A 148 4.34 6.18 -8.45
N ILE A 149 3.68 6.75 -9.46
CA ILE A 149 2.44 6.20 -10.04
C ILE A 149 2.71 4.79 -10.58
N ARG A 150 3.81 4.59 -11.31
CA ARG A 150 4.17 3.29 -11.88
C ARG A 150 4.43 2.25 -10.80
N TYR A 151 5.17 2.60 -9.75
CA TYR A 151 5.45 1.71 -8.62
C TYR A 151 4.15 1.26 -7.93
N TYR A 152 3.27 2.19 -7.55
CA TYR A 152 2.03 1.83 -6.88
C TYR A 152 1.01 1.16 -7.80
N GLY A 153 1.04 1.44 -9.10
CA GLY A 153 0.29 0.68 -10.10
C GLY A 153 0.76 -0.78 -10.18
N PHE A 154 2.08 -0.99 -10.23
CA PHE A 154 2.67 -2.32 -10.26
C PHE A 154 2.39 -3.12 -8.99
N ILE A 155 2.58 -2.53 -7.81
CA ILE A 155 2.41 -3.26 -6.55
C ILE A 155 0.96 -3.69 -6.31
N LYS A 156 -0.01 -2.88 -6.77
CA LYS A 156 -1.43 -3.22 -6.75
C LYS A 156 -1.76 -4.41 -7.64
N VAL A 157 -1.11 -4.52 -8.81
CA VAL A 157 -1.25 -5.70 -9.68
C VAL A 157 -0.70 -6.94 -8.97
N ILE A 158 0.46 -6.83 -8.30
CA ILE A 158 1.04 -7.95 -7.55
C ILE A 158 0.13 -8.41 -6.40
N GLU A 159 -0.39 -7.47 -5.60
CA GLU A 159 -1.37 -7.76 -4.54
C GLU A 159 -2.63 -8.45 -5.10
N HIS A 160 -3.18 -7.95 -6.21
CA HIS A 160 -4.34 -8.57 -6.84
C HIS A 160 -4.06 -10.00 -7.33
N SER A 161 -2.92 -10.22 -7.99
CA SER A 161 -2.52 -11.55 -8.44
C SER A 161 -2.29 -12.53 -7.29
N ASN A 162 -1.69 -12.08 -6.18
CA ASN A 162 -1.51 -12.90 -4.98
C ASN A 162 -2.86 -13.34 -4.38
N ASN A 163 -3.82 -12.41 -4.32
CA ASN A 163 -5.17 -12.71 -3.85
C ASN A 163 -5.90 -13.70 -4.78
N ILE A 164 -5.83 -13.52 -6.11
CA ILE A 164 -6.44 -14.46 -7.07
C ILE A 164 -5.86 -15.87 -6.89
N ASN A 165 -4.53 -15.98 -6.80
CA ASN A 165 -3.88 -17.28 -6.62
C ASN A 165 -4.37 -17.98 -5.35
N LYS A 166 -4.50 -17.24 -4.25
CA LYS A 166 -5.05 -17.74 -2.99
C LYS A 166 -6.51 -18.19 -3.14
N ASP A 167 -7.35 -17.36 -3.77
CA ASP A 167 -8.77 -17.64 -3.95
C ASP A 167 -9.03 -18.87 -4.84
N TRP A 168 -8.13 -19.15 -5.78
CA TRP A 168 -8.23 -20.31 -6.67
C TRP A 168 -7.66 -21.59 -6.06
N ILE A 169 -6.54 -21.51 -5.33
CA ILE A 169 -5.88 -22.70 -4.76
C ILE A 169 -6.62 -23.22 -3.53
N THR A 170 -7.18 -22.34 -2.69
CA THR A 170 -7.81 -22.74 -1.42
C THR A 170 -8.97 -23.73 -1.59
N PRO A 171 -9.92 -23.55 -2.53
CA PRO A 171 -10.99 -24.50 -2.76
C PRO A 171 -10.51 -25.86 -3.28
N LEU A 172 -9.49 -25.86 -4.15
CA LEU A 172 -8.90 -27.09 -4.70
C LEU A 172 -8.23 -27.92 -3.61
N ASP A 173 -7.44 -27.24 -2.78
CA ASP A 173 -6.79 -27.81 -1.61
C ASP A 173 -7.82 -28.40 -0.63
N GLN A 174 -8.90 -27.67 -0.33
CA GLN A 174 -9.98 -28.18 0.52
C GLN A 174 -10.63 -29.45 -0.03
N GLU A 175 -10.96 -29.49 -1.32
CA GLU A 175 -11.55 -30.67 -1.96
C GLU A 175 -10.61 -31.88 -1.87
N LEU A 176 -9.32 -31.66 -2.17
CA LEU A 176 -8.29 -32.68 -2.07
C LEU A 176 -8.15 -33.21 -0.64
N ALA A 177 -8.17 -32.33 0.35
CA ALA A 177 -8.07 -32.71 1.76
C ALA A 177 -9.29 -33.51 2.25
N VAL A 178 -10.48 -33.25 1.69
CA VAL A 178 -11.67 -34.07 1.94
C VAL A 178 -11.53 -35.46 1.33
N VAL A 179 -11.12 -35.55 0.06
CA VAL A 179 -10.97 -36.83 -0.66
C VAL A 179 -9.93 -37.73 -0.01
N THR A 180 -8.80 -37.14 0.40
CA THR A 180 -7.68 -37.87 1.02
C THR A 180 -7.84 -38.06 2.53
N LYS A 181 -8.91 -37.50 3.14
CA LYS A 181 -9.11 -37.41 4.60
C LYS A 181 -7.95 -36.74 5.33
N SER A 182 -7.21 -35.90 4.64
CA SER A 182 -5.94 -35.41 5.15
C SER A 182 -6.09 -34.39 6.29
N PHE A 183 -7.28 -33.79 6.46
CA PHE A 183 -7.63 -33.01 7.66
C PHE A 183 -7.64 -33.84 8.96
N GLU A 184 -7.79 -35.17 8.89
CA GLU A 184 -7.62 -36.03 10.06
C GLU A 184 -6.16 -36.07 10.55
N LEU A 185 -5.21 -35.65 9.69
CA LEU A 185 -3.77 -35.62 9.97
C LEU A 185 -3.30 -34.26 10.50
N ASP A 186 -4.09 -33.20 10.30
CA ASP A 186 -3.81 -31.85 10.79
C ASP A 186 -3.93 -31.80 12.33
N PRO A 187 -2.85 -31.42 13.05
CA PRO A 187 -2.86 -31.32 14.51
C PRO A 187 -3.99 -30.44 15.08
N THR A 188 -4.46 -29.45 14.32
CA THR A 188 -5.48 -28.49 14.75
C THR A 188 -6.89 -29.05 14.60
N THR A 189 -7.18 -29.71 13.48
CA THR A 189 -8.53 -30.20 13.16
C THR A 189 -8.75 -31.68 13.44
N ALA A 190 -7.70 -32.49 13.68
CA ALA A 190 -7.79 -33.94 13.91
C ALA A 190 -8.79 -34.35 15.01
N LYS A 191 -9.04 -33.50 16.01
CA LYS A 191 -10.01 -33.77 17.10
C LYS A 191 -11.47 -33.69 16.66
N LEU A 192 -11.75 -33.08 15.50
CA LEU A 192 -13.10 -32.91 14.97
C LEU A 192 -13.62 -34.18 14.27
N PHE A 193 -12.73 -35.13 13.96
CA PHE A 193 -13.05 -36.34 13.23
C PHE A 193 -13.19 -37.54 14.18
N LYS A 194 -14.29 -38.33 14.02
CA LYS A 194 -14.69 -39.40 14.94
C LYS A 194 -14.03 -40.77 14.67
N HIS A 195 -13.31 -40.92 13.55
CA HIS A 195 -12.79 -42.20 13.06
C HIS A 195 -11.26 -42.20 12.92
N ASN A 196 -10.54 -41.71 13.94
CA ASN A 196 -9.09 -41.52 13.91
C ASN A 196 -8.30 -42.84 13.87
N ASN A 197 -8.36 -43.56 12.76
CA ASN A 197 -7.30 -44.49 12.39
C ASN A 197 -6.35 -43.72 11.47
N ARG A 198 -5.39 -43.03 12.08
CA ARG A 198 -4.36 -42.25 11.40
C ARG A 198 -3.69 -43.02 10.26
N ASN A 199 -3.55 -44.35 10.42
CA ASN A 199 -3.03 -45.23 9.37
C ASN A 199 -3.93 -45.29 8.14
N ASP A 200 -5.27 -45.34 8.31
CA ASP A 200 -6.20 -45.34 7.17
C ASP A 200 -6.15 -44.01 6.41
N ALA A 201 -5.98 -42.88 7.10
CA ALA A 201 -5.79 -41.58 6.45
C ALA A 201 -4.45 -41.52 5.68
N LEU A 202 -3.38 -42.08 6.24
CA LEU A 202 -2.08 -42.20 5.57
C LEU A 202 -2.15 -43.12 4.34
N GLU A 203 -2.83 -44.27 4.44
CA GLU A 203 -3.04 -45.17 3.30
C GLU A 203 -3.85 -44.50 2.19
N ASN A 204 -4.93 -43.77 2.55
CA ASN A 204 -5.73 -43.04 1.57
C ASN A 204 -4.92 -41.96 0.85
N LEU A 205 -4.05 -41.25 1.58
CA LEU A 205 -3.15 -40.25 1.01
C LEU A 205 -2.15 -40.88 0.02
N LEU A 206 -1.52 -42.00 0.39
CA LEU A 206 -0.59 -42.73 -0.47
C LEU A 206 -1.28 -43.24 -1.75
N ASN A 207 -2.48 -43.81 -1.60
CA ASN A 207 -3.28 -44.32 -2.73
C ASN A 207 -3.83 -43.22 -3.64
N SER A 208 -3.81 -41.96 -3.17
CA SER A 208 -4.32 -40.79 -3.88
C SER A 208 -3.22 -39.84 -4.37
N LYS A 209 -1.96 -40.30 -4.42
CA LYS A 209 -0.80 -39.48 -4.79
C LYS A 209 -0.96 -38.76 -6.13
N ASP A 210 -1.58 -39.40 -7.13
CA ASP A 210 -1.84 -38.79 -8.44
C ASP A 210 -2.76 -37.55 -8.35
N LEU A 211 -3.67 -37.50 -7.37
CA LEU A 211 -4.53 -36.34 -7.14
C LEU A 211 -3.72 -35.16 -6.59
N LEU A 212 -2.73 -35.43 -5.72
CA LEU A 212 -1.81 -34.42 -5.17
C LEU A 212 -0.87 -33.85 -6.25
N GLU A 213 -0.42 -34.68 -7.19
CA GLU A 213 0.44 -34.23 -8.30
C GLU A 213 -0.32 -33.38 -9.32
N ARG A 214 -1.61 -33.67 -9.55
CA ARG A 214 -2.46 -32.92 -10.50
C ARG A 214 -2.86 -31.54 -9.97
N THR A 215 -3.08 -31.38 -8.68
CA THR A 215 -3.38 -30.08 -8.07
C THR A 215 -2.13 -29.20 -7.93
N ALA A 216 -0.94 -29.78 -7.79
CA ALA A 216 0.33 -29.04 -7.73
C ALA A 216 0.78 -28.43 -9.08
N ALA A 217 0.17 -28.84 -10.20
CA ALA A 217 0.47 -28.35 -11.54
C ALA A 217 -0.46 -27.20 -12.01
N GLY A 218 -1.41 -26.79 -11.16
CA GLY A 218 -2.38 -25.72 -11.41
C GLY A 218 -1.91 -24.33 -10.98
#